data_AF-A0A452GUS2-F1
#
_entry.id   AF-A0A452GUS2-F1
#
_cell.length_a   1.000
_cell.length_b   1.000
_cell.length_c   1.000
_cell.angle_alpha   90.00
_cell.angle_beta   90.00
_cell.angle_gamma   90.00
#
_symmetry.space_group_name_H-M   'P 1'
#
loop_
_entity.id
_entity.type
_entity.pdbx_description
1 polymer ?
#
loop_
_entity_poly.entity_id
_entity_poly.type
_entity_poly.pdbx_seq_one_letter_code
_entity_poly.pdbx_strand_id
1 'polypeptide(L)'
;LPHRGYLAPGAPPASALGGIAQISPCLYLCSGNAAANRHLVSARAVTCVVNATMEIPNANWPDIDYVKVPVPDLPHAPLALYFDSVADRIHQTGKRNGRTLVHCVAGVSRSASLCIAYLMKYHRLSLLDAHQWVKSRRPVVRPNVGFWRQLIDYERRLFGKNTVRMVPSPIGPVPDVYEKETRGLVPLWSYR
;
A
#
# COMPACT_ATOMS: atom_id res chain seq x y z
N LEU A 1 24.00 4.88 -13.66
CA LEU A 1 24.65 4.41 -12.41
C LEU A 1 23.84 3.22 -11.90
N PRO A 2 24.39 1.99 -11.93
CA PRO A 2 23.60 0.79 -11.78
C PRO A 2 23.08 0.65 -10.34
N HIS A 3 21.88 0.06 -10.27
CA HIS A 3 21.01 -0.08 -9.12
C HIS A 3 21.74 -0.52 -7.83
N ARG A 4 21.59 0.26 -6.75
CA ARG A 4 21.98 -0.13 -5.38
C ARG A 4 21.09 -1.27 -4.92
N GLY A 5 21.51 -2.51 -5.15
CA GLY A 5 20.88 -3.70 -4.61
C GLY A 5 21.19 -3.86 -3.12
N TYR A 6 20.21 -4.34 -2.35
CA TYR A 6 20.37 -4.81 -0.97
C TYR A 6 19.86 -6.25 -0.92
N LEU A 7 20.55 -7.14 -0.21
CA LEU A 7 20.03 -8.46 0.12
C LEU A 7 19.05 -8.30 1.29
N ALA A 8 17.75 -8.31 1.00
CA ALA A 8 16.72 -8.42 2.02
C ALA A 8 16.52 -9.89 2.38
N PRO A 9 16.35 -10.23 3.68
CA PRO A 9 16.03 -11.60 4.07
C PRO A 9 14.62 -11.96 3.60
N GLY A 10 14.51 -13.09 2.90
CA GLY A 10 13.27 -13.81 2.60
C GLY A 10 12.30 -13.07 1.69
N ALA A 11 12.36 -13.35 0.37
CA ALA A 11 11.20 -13.11 -0.48
C ALA A 11 9.97 -13.77 0.16
N PRO A 12 8.81 -13.08 0.24
CA PRO A 12 7.64 -13.66 0.86
C PRO A 12 7.25 -14.95 0.12
N PRO A 13 6.81 -16.00 0.83
CA PRO A 13 6.40 -17.26 0.19
C PRO A 13 5.32 -16.98 -0.85
N ALA A 14 5.35 -17.69 -1.98
CA ALA A 14 4.45 -17.46 -3.12
C ALA A 14 2.95 -17.47 -2.74
N SER A 15 2.57 -18.25 -1.71
CA SER A 15 1.23 -18.30 -1.14
C SER A 15 0.77 -16.96 -0.52
N ALA A 16 1.68 -16.15 0.01
CA ALA A 16 1.36 -14.86 0.62
C ALA A 16 1.03 -13.76 -0.41
N LEU A 17 1.44 -13.95 -1.68
CA LEU A 17 1.19 -13.00 -2.78
C LEU A 17 -0.09 -13.31 -3.56
N GLY A 18 -0.59 -14.55 -3.50
CA GLY A 18 -1.76 -15.02 -4.26
C GLY A 18 -3.11 -14.60 -3.67
N GLY A 19 -3.17 -14.26 -2.37
CA GLY A 19 -4.42 -13.94 -1.68
C GLY A 19 -4.91 -12.50 -1.84
N ILE A 20 -6.23 -12.30 -1.75
CA ILE A 20 -6.88 -11.00 -1.53
C ILE A 20 -7.15 -10.85 -0.03
N ALA A 21 -6.59 -9.82 0.59
CA ALA A 21 -6.79 -9.51 2.00
C ALA A 21 -7.98 -8.56 2.18
N GLN A 22 -8.89 -8.89 3.09
CA GLN A 22 -9.95 -7.96 3.50
C GLN A 22 -9.39 -6.99 4.53
N ILE A 23 -9.44 -5.69 4.24
CA ILE A 23 -8.95 -4.64 5.13
C ILE A 23 -10.09 -4.07 5.97
N SER A 24 -11.27 -3.91 5.40
CA SER A 24 -12.51 -3.51 6.09
C SER A 24 -13.71 -4.13 5.38
N PRO A 25 -14.96 -3.99 5.89
CA PRO A 25 -16.14 -4.55 5.23
C PRO A 25 -16.29 -4.15 3.74
N CYS A 26 -15.86 -2.95 3.37
CA CYS A 26 -15.96 -2.42 2.00
C CYS A 26 -14.60 -2.26 1.27
N LEU A 27 -13.50 -2.77 1.84
CA LEU A 27 -12.16 -2.58 1.27
C LEU A 27 -11.34 -3.86 1.28
N TYR A 28 -10.77 -4.20 0.12
CA TYR A 28 -9.82 -5.28 -0.08
C TYR A 28 -8.51 -4.79 -0.68
N LEU A 29 -7.43 -5.54 -0.44
CA LEU A 29 -6.10 -5.27 -0.98
C LEU A 29 -5.48 -6.56 -1.55
N CYS A 30 -4.88 -6.47 -2.75
CA CYS A 30 -4.21 -7.62 -3.37
C CYS A 30 -3.07 -7.25 -4.35
N SER A 31 -2.48 -8.28 -4.97
CA SER A 31 -1.55 -8.19 -6.10
C SER A 31 -2.28 -8.03 -7.43
N GLY A 32 -1.58 -7.59 -8.48
CA GLY A 32 -2.13 -7.43 -9.82
C GLY A 32 -2.64 -8.75 -10.40
N ASN A 33 -1.93 -9.85 -10.17
CA ASN A 33 -2.35 -11.18 -10.60
C ASN A 33 -3.68 -11.59 -9.95
N ALA A 34 -3.86 -11.32 -8.66
CA ALA A 34 -5.11 -11.60 -7.96
C ALA A 34 -6.24 -10.67 -8.43
N ALA A 35 -5.95 -9.41 -8.75
CA ALA A 35 -6.93 -8.47 -9.28
C ALA A 35 -7.40 -8.83 -10.71
N ALA A 36 -6.55 -9.48 -11.50
CA ALA A 36 -6.90 -9.95 -12.84
C ALA A 36 -7.77 -11.22 -12.84
N ASN A 37 -7.88 -11.92 -11.70
CA ASN A 37 -8.69 -13.13 -11.59
C ASN A 37 -10.16 -12.77 -11.27
N ARG A 38 -11.02 -12.80 -12.30
CA ARG A 38 -12.45 -12.45 -12.17
C ARG A 38 -13.17 -13.24 -11.10
N HIS A 39 -12.90 -14.55 -10.98
CA HIS A 39 -13.54 -15.39 -9.96
C HIS A 39 -13.21 -14.92 -8.53
N LEU A 40 -11.94 -14.57 -8.26
CA LEU A 40 -11.54 -14.06 -6.94
C LEU A 40 -12.17 -12.70 -6.61
N VAL A 41 -12.34 -11.85 -7.62
CA VAL A 41 -12.95 -10.51 -7.51
C VAL A 41 -14.47 -10.62 -7.30
N SER A 42 -15.17 -11.41 -8.12
CA SER A 42 -16.62 -11.61 -8.02
C SER A 42 -17.03 -12.35 -6.75
N ALA A 43 -16.24 -13.32 -6.27
CA ALA A 43 -16.49 -14.01 -4.99
C ALA A 43 -16.49 -13.07 -3.78
N ARG A 44 -15.96 -11.84 -3.93
CA ARG A 44 -15.95 -10.80 -2.91
C ARG A 44 -16.97 -9.70 -3.17
N ALA A 45 -17.84 -9.82 -4.18
CA ALA A 45 -18.80 -8.79 -4.57
C ALA A 45 -18.13 -7.40 -4.70
N VAL A 46 -16.96 -7.36 -5.32
CA VAL A 46 -16.26 -6.11 -5.63
C VAL A 46 -17.01 -5.40 -6.75
N THR A 47 -17.28 -4.12 -6.54
CA THR A 47 -17.96 -3.24 -7.50
C THR A 47 -17.06 -2.12 -8.01
N CYS A 48 -15.91 -1.90 -7.37
CA CYS A 48 -14.92 -0.90 -7.77
C CYS A 48 -13.51 -1.46 -7.63
N VAL A 49 -12.66 -1.25 -8.63
CA VAL A 49 -11.24 -1.61 -8.60
C VAL A 49 -10.40 -0.35 -8.73
N VAL A 50 -9.48 -0.14 -7.77
CA VAL A 50 -8.44 0.90 -7.84
C VAL A 50 -7.14 0.25 -8.25
N ASN A 51 -6.66 0.59 -9.44
CA ASN A 51 -5.42 0.11 -10.03
C ASN A 51 -4.31 1.14 -9.81
N ALA A 52 -3.47 0.92 -8.80
CA ALA A 52 -2.34 1.78 -8.46
C ALA A 52 -1.06 1.36 -9.17
N THR A 53 -1.12 1.30 -10.50
CA THR A 53 0.02 1.01 -11.38
C THR A 53 0.00 1.90 -12.60
N MET A 54 1.16 2.09 -13.23
CA MET A 54 1.21 2.60 -14.61
C MET A 54 1.06 1.43 -15.59
N GLU A 55 1.81 0.37 -15.31
CA GLU A 55 2.14 -0.75 -16.19
C GLU A 55 1.04 -1.80 -16.39
N ILE A 56 0.11 -1.98 -15.45
CA ILE A 56 -0.96 -2.99 -15.57
C ILE A 56 -2.23 -2.34 -16.12
N PRO A 57 -2.77 -2.73 -17.28
CA PRO A 57 -4.05 -2.21 -17.77
C PRO A 57 -5.22 -2.66 -16.87
N ASN A 58 -6.34 -1.92 -16.90
CA ASN A 58 -7.57 -2.37 -16.24
C ASN A 58 -8.16 -3.55 -17.01
N ALA A 59 -8.79 -4.49 -16.30
CA ALA A 59 -9.49 -5.62 -16.92
C ALA A 59 -10.79 -5.22 -17.63
N ASN A 60 -11.34 -4.04 -17.31
CA ASN A 60 -12.51 -3.42 -17.95
C ASN A 60 -13.74 -4.34 -18.00
N TRP A 61 -14.04 -5.06 -16.91
CA TRP A 61 -15.27 -5.82 -16.81
C TRP A 61 -16.49 -4.88 -16.71
N PRO A 62 -17.59 -5.11 -17.47
CA PRO A 62 -18.71 -4.18 -17.56
C PRO A 62 -19.42 -3.86 -16.23
N ASP A 63 -19.37 -4.80 -15.28
CA ASP A 63 -20.04 -4.73 -13.98
C ASP A 63 -19.19 -4.08 -12.87
N ILE A 64 -17.98 -3.61 -13.20
CA ILE A 64 -17.03 -3.07 -12.23
C ILE A 64 -16.55 -1.69 -12.67
N ASP A 65 -16.62 -0.74 -11.76
CA ASP A 65 -15.98 0.56 -11.94
C ASP A 65 -14.45 0.44 -11.78
N TYR A 66 -13.70 1.18 -12.58
CA TYR A 66 -12.25 1.23 -12.45
C TYR A 66 -11.73 2.65 -12.19
N VAL A 67 -10.78 2.77 -11.28
CA VAL A 67 -10.00 3.99 -11.03
C VAL A 67 -8.52 3.69 -11.22
N LYS A 68 -7.89 4.38 -12.16
CA LYS A 68 -6.45 4.26 -12.43
C LYS A 68 -5.67 5.31 -11.64
N VAL A 69 -4.65 4.88 -10.92
CA VAL A 69 -3.69 5.74 -10.21
C VAL A 69 -2.31 5.46 -10.82
N PRO A 70 -1.92 6.19 -11.89
CA PRO A 70 -0.74 5.90 -12.70
C PRO A 70 0.54 6.40 -12.00
N VAL A 71 0.96 5.70 -10.95
CA VAL A 71 2.13 6.07 -10.13
C VAL A 71 3.13 4.91 -10.08
N PRO A 72 4.43 5.14 -10.35
CA PRO A 72 5.47 4.13 -10.18
C PRO A 72 5.73 3.85 -8.69
N ASP A 73 6.25 2.67 -8.37
CA ASP A 73 6.65 2.33 -6.98
C ASP A 73 8.04 2.89 -6.64
N LEU A 74 8.18 4.21 -6.75
CA LEU A 74 9.44 4.91 -6.50
C LEU A 74 9.29 5.91 -5.36
N PRO A 75 10.32 6.11 -4.52
CA PRO A 75 10.23 7.03 -3.38
C PRO A 75 9.88 8.48 -3.72
N HIS A 76 10.21 8.94 -4.91
CA HIS A 76 9.90 10.31 -5.37
C HIS A 76 8.55 10.42 -6.07
N ALA A 77 7.83 9.30 -6.27
CA ALA A 77 6.56 9.31 -6.98
C ALA A 77 5.46 9.97 -6.12
N PRO A 78 4.64 10.87 -6.67
CA PRO A 78 3.74 11.71 -5.88
C PRO A 78 2.40 11.01 -5.58
N LEU A 79 2.44 9.90 -4.84
CA LEU A 79 1.25 9.12 -4.49
C LEU A 79 0.25 9.91 -3.60
N ALA A 80 0.75 10.85 -2.79
CA ALA A 80 -0.04 11.69 -1.89
C ALA A 80 -1.13 12.50 -2.59
N LEU A 81 -0.92 12.85 -3.87
CA LEU A 81 -1.91 13.56 -4.69
C LEU A 81 -3.23 12.75 -4.84
N TYR A 82 -3.17 11.44 -4.63
CA TYR A 82 -4.30 10.53 -4.77
C TYR A 82 -4.88 10.08 -3.42
N PHE A 83 -4.28 10.45 -2.29
CA PHE A 83 -4.75 9.96 -0.98
C PHE A 83 -6.21 10.35 -0.71
N ASP A 84 -6.56 11.62 -0.90
CA ASP A 84 -7.92 12.07 -0.64
C ASP A 84 -8.91 11.51 -1.66
N SER A 85 -8.62 11.60 -2.97
CA SER A 85 -9.54 11.14 -4.01
C SER A 85 -9.81 9.63 -3.97
N VAL A 86 -8.78 8.82 -3.70
CA VAL A 86 -8.94 7.37 -3.55
C VAL A 86 -9.66 7.01 -2.26
N ALA A 87 -9.31 7.65 -1.13
CA ALA A 87 -10.00 7.41 0.13
C ALA A 87 -11.49 7.76 0.01
N ASP A 88 -11.81 8.88 -0.65
CA ASP A 88 -13.18 9.34 -0.88
C ASP A 88 -13.95 8.37 -1.76
N ARG A 89 -13.32 7.86 -2.83
CA ARG A 89 -13.92 6.83 -3.68
C ARG A 89 -14.23 5.55 -2.89
N ILE A 90 -13.29 5.06 -2.08
CA ILE A 90 -13.50 3.86 -1.25
C ILE A 90 -14.70 4.07 -0.32
N HIS A 91 -14.75 5.23 0.35
CA HIS A 91 -15.83 5.56 1.28
C HIS A 91 -17.19 5.67 0.60
N GLN A 92 -17.25 6.33 -0.56
CA GLN A 92 -18.48 6.46 -1.36
C GLN A 92 -18.98 5.11 -1.88
N THR A 93 -18.08 4.24 -2.35
CA THR A 93 -18.43 2.87 -2.75
C THR A 93 -19.03 2.10 -1.58
N GLY A 94 -18.43 2.19 -0.38
CA GLY A 94 -18.95 1.55 0.83
C GLY A 94 -20.33 2.07 1.25
N LYS A 95 -20.58 3.38 1.14
CA LYS A 95 -21.91 3.99 1.41
C LYS A 95 -23.01 3.49 0.49
N ARG A 96 -22.66 2.99 -0.70
CA ARG A 96 -23.58 2.40 -1.67
C ARG A 96 -23.65 0.87 -1.56
N ASN A 97 -23.22 0.31 -0.42
CA ASN A 97 -23.11 -1.14 -0.18
C ASN A 97 -22.20 -1.89 -1.17
N GLY A 98 -21.34 -1.15 -1.89
CA GLY A 98 -20.33 -1.72 -2.77
C GLY A 98 -19.04 -2.07 -2.02
N ARG A 99 -18.11 -2.72 -2.71
CA ARG A 99 -16.79 -3.07 -2.16
C ARG A 99 -15.68 -2.68 -3.14
N THR A 100 -14.64 -2.06 -2.60
CA THR A 100 -13.49 -1.60 -3.37
C THR A 100 -12.32 -2.57 -3.22
N LEU A 101 -11.69 -2.95 -4.34
CA LEU A 101 -10.42 -3.67 -4.37
C LEU A 101 -9.30 -2.73 -4.80
N VAL A 102 -8.29 -2.53 -3.97
CA VAL A 102 -7.11 -1.73 -4.31
C VAL A 102 -5.94 -2.66 -4.58
N HIS A 103 -5.36 -2.58 -5.78
CA HIS A 103 -4.19 -3.39 -6.15
C HIS A 103 -3.06 -2.54 -6.72
N CYS A 104 -1.86 -3.09 -6.67
CA CYS A 104 -0.73 -2.64 -7.46
C CYS A 104 -0.11 -3.86 -8.17
N VAL A 105 1.21 -3.93 -8.37
CA VAL A 105 1.87 -5.15 -8.87
C VAL A 105 1.87 -6.25 -7.81
N ALA A 106 2.58 -6.05 -6.70
CA ALA A 106 2.75 -7.09 -5.67
C ALA A 106 1.71 -7.02 -4.52
N GLY A 107 0.96 -5.92 -4.41
CA GLY A 107 0.13 -5.66 -3.25
C GLY A 107 0.95 -5.39 -1.98
N VAL A 108 2.07 -4.68 -2.12
CA VAL A 108 3.06 -4.48 -1.05
C VAL A 108 3.17 -3.00 -0.64
N SER A 109 3.35 -2.09 -1.60
CA SER A 109 3.70 -0.69 -1.33
C SER A 109 2.63 0.31 -1.77
N ARG A 110 2.43 0.52 -3.09
CA ARG A 110 1.44 1.49 -3.63
C ARG A 110 0.01 1.29 -3.10
N SER A 111 -0.57 0.10 -3.29
CA SER A 111 -1.93 -0.20 -2.85
C SER A 111 -2.08 -0.17 -1.32
N ALA A 112 -1.06 -0.61 -0.59
CA ALA A 112 -1.05 -0.56 0.86
C ALA A 112 -1.07 0.88 1.38
N SER A 113 -0.28 1.77 0.77
CA SER A 113 -0.24 3.19 1.14
C SER A 113 -1.60 3.86 0.95
N LEU A 114 -2.30 3.57 -0.15
CA LEU A 114 -3.66 4.06 -0.39
C LEU A 114 -4.68 3.53 0.65
N CYS A 115 -4.56 2.25 1.04
CA CYS A 115 -5.42 1.67 2.08
C CYS A 115 -5.16 2.29 3.46
N ILE A 116 -3.89 2.53 3.80
CA ILE A 116 -3.48 3.21 5.04
C ILE A 116 -4.04 4.63 5.07
N ALA A 117 -3.91 5.39 3.97
CA ALA A 117 -4.48 6.73 3.85
C ALA A 117 -6.01 6.74 4.07
N TYR A 118 -6.73 5.79 3.47
CA TYR A 118 -8.17 5.64 3.69
C TYR A 118 -8.52 5.37 5.16
N LEU A 119 -7.82 4.45 5.82
CA LEU A 119 -8.06 4.14 7.23
C LEU A 119 -7.78 5.33 8.14
N MET A 120 -6.74 6.12 7.86
CA MET A 120 -6.53 7.37 8.60
C MET A 120 -7.69 8.34 8.38
N LYS A 121 -8.07 8.62 7.13
CA LYS A 121 -9.11 9.62 6.83
C LYS A 121 -10.49 9.25 7.40
N TYR A 122 -10.94 8.03 7.16
CA TYR A 122 -12.32 7.62 7.41
C TYR A 122 -12.54 6.73 8.63
N HIS A 123 -11.49 6.04 9.10
CA HIS A 123 -11.55 5.25 10.35
C HIS A 123 -10.87 5.98 11.51
N ARG A 124 -10.33 7.18 11.26
CA ARG A 124 -9.65 8.02 12.27
C ARG A 124 -8.49 7.31 12.97
N LEU A 125 -7.89 6.32 12.32
CA LEU A 125 -6.71 5.64 12.85
C LEU A 125 -5.48 6.54 12.72
N SER A 126 -4.55 6.42 13.66
CA SER A 126 -3.21 6.97 13.49
C SER A 126 -2.48 6.26 12.35
N LEU A 127 -1.38 6.84 11.84
CA LEU A 127 -0.55 6.20 10.83
C LEU A 127 0.02 4.86 11.33
N LEU A 128 0.48 4.82 12.58
CA LEU A 128 1.00 3.61 13.21
C LEU A 128 -0.09 2.52 13.25
N ASP A 129 -1.28 2.85 13.75
CA ASP A 129 -2.38 1.90 13.88
C ASP A 129 -2.90 1.43 12.52
N ALA A 130 -3.06 2.36 11.56
CA ALA A 130 -3.49 2.04 10.21
C ALA A 130 -2.50 1.11 9.49
N HIS A 131 -1.19 1.35 9.64
CA HIS A 131 -0.18 0.45 9.10
C HIS A 131 -0.23 -0.93 9.77
N GLN A 132 -0.28 -1.01 11.10
CA GLN A 132 -0.36 -2.27 11.83
C GLN A 132 -1.63 -3.06 11.47
N TRP A 133 -2.76 -2.35 11.31
CA TRP A 133 -4.00 -2.92 10.84
C TRP A 133 -3.83 -3.56 9.47
N VAL A 134 -3.32 -2.85 8.48
CA VAL A 134 -3.11 -3.39 7.13
C VAL A 134 -2.08 -4.54 7.14
N LYS A 135 -0.98 -4.40 7.89
CA LYS A 135 0.09 -5.39 8.01
C LYS A 135 -0.41 -6.71 8.62
N SER A 136 -1.26 -6.66 9.64
CA SER A 136 -1.84 -7.88 10.25
C SER A 136 -2.76 -8.65 9.31
N ARG A 137 -3.45 -7.99 8.37
CA ARG A 137 -4.28 -8.66 7.35
C ARG A 137 -3.49 -9.05 6.10
N ARG A 138 -2.39 -8.36 5.81
CA ARG A 138 -1.47 -8.72 4.73
C ARG A 138 0.00 -8.54 5.17
N PRO A 139 0.62 -9.59 5.73
CA PRO A 139 1.97 -9.51 6.29
C PRO A 139 3.08 -9.07 5.33
N VAL A 140 2.86 -9.19 4.01
CA VAL A 140 3.84 -8.76 2.99
C VAL A 140 3.88 -7.24 2.79
N VAL A 141 2.95 -6.49 3.38
CA VAL A 141 2.86 -5.03 3.21
C VAL A 141 4.13 -4.34 3.70
N ARG A 142 4.69 -3.48 2.84
CA ARG A 142 5.92 -2.73 3.08
C ARG A 142 5.99 -1.52 2.14
N PRO A 143 5.31 -0.40 2.44
CA PRO A 143 5.47 0.84 1.68
C PRO A 143 6.94 1.25 1.55
N ASN A 144 7.31 1.80 0.39
CA ASN A 144 8.64 2.37 0.21
C ASN A 144 8.83 3.61 1.10
N VAL A 145 10.09 3.98 1.38
CA VAL A 145 10.43 5.08 2.31
C VAL A 145 9.88 6.45 1.89
N GLY A 146 9.64 6.68 0.60
CA GLY A 146 9.06 7.92 0.10
C GLY A 146 7.56 8.01 0.35
N PHE A 147 6.84 6.89 0.19
CA PHE A 147 5.43 6.83 0.56
C PHE A 147 5.23 6.93 2.07
N TRP A 148 6.16 6.43 2.88
CA TRP A 148 6.14 6.67 4.33
C TRP A 148 6.21 8.16 4.67
N ARG A 149 7.12 8.92 4.06
CA ARG A 149 7.20 10.37 4.25
C ARG A 149 5.88 11.06 3.89
N GLN A 150 5.32 10.70 2.74
CA GLN A 150 4.03 11.22 2.28
C GLN A 150 2.87 10.88 3.22
N LEU A 151 2.84 9.67 3.80
CA LEU A 151 1.86 9.27 4.79
C LEU A 151 2.03 10.00 6.13
N ILE A 152 3.27 10.25 6.56
CA ILE A 152 3.58 11.07 7.74
C ILE A 152 3.05 12.50 7.54
N ASP A 153 3.33 13.11 6.39
CA ASP A 153 2.81 14.45 6.08
C ASP A 153 1.28 14.46 6.03
N TYR A 154 0.66 13.40 5.49
CA TYR A 154 -0.79 13.26 5.46
C TYR A 154 -1.40 13.11 6.85
N GLU A 155 -0.81 12.30 7.73
CA GLU A 155 -1.23 12.17 9.13
C GLU A 155 -1.17 13.51 9.86
N ARG A 156 -0.08 14.28 9.67
CA ARG A 156 0.08 15.61 10.24
C ARG A 156 -1.02 16.55 9.76
N ARG A 157 -1.37 16.50 8.47
CA ARG A 157 -2.47 17.29 7.92
C ARG A 157 -3.83 16.89 8.49
N LEU A 158 -4.07 15.60 8.72
CA LEU A 158 -5.35 15.11 9.24
C LEU A 158 -5.53 15.36 10.75
N PHE A 159 -4.45 15.27 11.53
CA PHE A 159 -4.54 15.20 13.00
C PHE A 159 -3.64 16.19 13.75
N GLY A 160 -2.82 16.98 13.05
CA GLY A 160 -1.88 17.93 13.66
C GLY A 160 -0.69 17.29 14.39
N LYS A 161 -0.55 15.96 14.33
CA LYS A 161 0.52 15.21 15.01
C LYS A 161 0.97 14.01 14.18
N ASN A 162 2.11 13.42 14.55
CA ASN A 162 2.63 12.22 13.92
C ASN A 162 2.87 11.09 14.92
N THR A 163 2.55 9.86 14.53
CA THR A 163 2.80 8.63 15.32
C THR A 163 3.95 7.80 14.79
N VAL A 164 4.47 8.12 13.60
CA VAL A 164 5.63 7.49 12.97
C VAL A 164 6.61 8.59 12.59
N ARG A 165 7.91 8.36 12.80
CA ARG A 165 8.98 9.26 12.36
C ARG A 165 10.01 8.54 11.49
N MET A 166 10.68 9.31 10.63
CA MET A 166 11.85 8.82 9.92
C MET A 166 13.06 8.83 10.84
N VAL A 167 13.77 7.71 10.94
CA VAL A 167 14.99 7.54 11.74
C VAL A 167 16.18 7.15 10.85
N PRO A 168 17.42 7.52 11.21
CA PRO A 168 18.61 7.05 10.51
C PRO A 168 18.75 5.53 10.55
N SER A 169 19.26 4.92 9.48
CA SER A 169 19.67 3.50 9.44
C SER A 169 20.83 3.30 8.47
N PRO A 170 21.53 2.15 8.50
CA PRO A 170 22.63 1.86 7.57
C PRO A 170 22.26 1.92 6.09
N ILE A 171 20.97 1.74 5.77
CA ILE A 171 20.46 1.77 4.39
C ILE A 171 19.82 3.12 4.01
N GLY A 172 20.00 4.15 4.85
CA GLY A 172 19.38 5.46 4.73
C GLY A 172 18.17 5.64 5.67
N PRO A 173 17.50 6.80 5.67
CA PRO A 173 16.38 7.03 6.58
C PRO A 173 15.19 6.10 6.31
N VAL A 174 14.69 5.45 7.35
CA VAL A 174 13.54 4.53 7.32
C VAL A 174 12.51 4.95 8.36
N PRO A 175 11.22 4.58 8.24
CA PRO A 175 10.29 4.79 9.36
C PRO A 175 10.74 3.96 10.57
N ASP A 176 10.56 4.50 11.77
CA ASP A 176 10.90 3.85 13.06
C ASP A 176 10.30 2.43 13.21
N VAL A 177 9.14 2.16 12.61
CA VAL A 177 8.55 0.81 12.56
C VAL A 177 9.43 -0.23 11.85
N TYR A 178 10.39 0.18 11.02
CA TYR A 178 11.35 -0.70 10.35
C TYR A 178 12.72 -0.72 11.03
N GLU A 179 12.93 0.09 12.06
CA GLU A 179 14.25 0.25 12.68
C GLU A 179 14.84 -1.10 13.10
N LYS A 180 14.07 -1.91 13.84
CA LYS A 180 14.50 -3.24 14.32
C LYS A 180 14.91 -4.18 13.18
N GLU A 181 14.21 -4.14 12.05
CA GLU A 181 14.51 -4.99 10.88
C GLU A 181 15.80 -4.54 10.17
N THR A 182 16.16 -3.26 10.29
CA THR A 182 17.31 -2.67 9.58
C THR A 182 18.59 -2.61 10.41
N ARG A 183 18.53 -2.83 11.73
CA ARG A 183 19.69 -2.77 12.65
C ARG A 183 20.82 -3.74 12.29
N GLY A 184 20.52 -4.87 11.64
CA GLY A 184 21.51 -5.88 11.23
C GLY A 184 21.93 -5.80 9.77
N LEU A 185 21.41 -4.85 8.98
CA LEU A 185 21.73 -4.75 7.56
C LEU A 185 23.04 -4.00 7.37
N VAL A 186 24.05 -4.70 6.85
CA VAL A 186 25.32 -4.10 6.45
C VAL A 186 25.24 -3.74 4.96
N PRO A 187 25.54 -2.50 4.57
CA PRO A 187 25.55 -2.14 3.15
C PRO A 187 26.60 -2.95 2.37
N LEU A 188 26.28 -3.41 1.17
CA LEU A 188 27.20 -4.23 0.37
C LEU A 188 28.54 -3.53 0.04
N TRP A 189 28.59 -2.20 0.08
CA TRP A 189 29.81 -1.43 -0.11
C TRP A 189 30.74 -1.40 1.12
N SER A 190 30.28 -1.88 2.27
CA SER A 190 31.10 -2.03 3.48
C SER A 190 32.01 -3.27 3.44
N TYR A 191 31.87 -4.12 2.43
CA TYR A 191 32.70 -5.31 2.19
C TYR A 191 33.80 -5.06 1.13
N ARG A 192 34.23 -3.81 0.96
CA ARG A 192 35.36 -3.45 0.09
C ARG A 192 36.63 -3.27 0.89
#